data_AF-A0A4W3H1P1-F1
#
_entry.id   AF-A0A4W3H1P1-F1
#
_cell.length_a   1.000
_cell.length_b   1.000
_cell.length_c   1.000
_cell.angle_alpha   90.00
_cell.angle_beta   90.00
_cell.angle_gamma   90.00
#
_symmetry.space_group_name_H-M   'P 1'
#
loop_
_entity.id
_entity.type
_entity.pdbx_description
1 polymer ?
#
loop_
_entity_poly.entity_id
_entity_poly.type
_entity_poly.pdbx_seq_one_letter_code
_entity_poly.pdbx_strand_id
1 'polypeptide(L)'
;SGADFFHCILSLIHYLCTFAAEAPVVVVTQIPNQGAPALPFNVTFIITSLAFTSELGNPESPLYHSAASVINDRLDNIFNNSNISPTFSRCKLKSLSRVNDDQTSVYALCTFKNTTGIGNVDKVTVYKTFSEKTNQISLLGTYTLDTNSLYVNGYHETTPLTTQGPTVEVTPNPPLEEAFNVTFIITNLPFTPELENSGSQLHNSAAKVIANRLDNIFNNSNISPAFSHCKVESL
;
A
#
# COMPACT_ATOMS: atom_id res chain seq x y z
N SER A 1 -59.83 4.67 -3.68
CA SER A 1 -59.48 3.24 -3.73
C SER A 1 -59.44 2.81 -5.18
N GLY A 2 -58.27 2.36 -5.67
CA GLY A 2 -57.98 1.83 -7.03
C GLY A 2 -57.89 2.89 -8.14
N ALA A 3 -56.72 3.24 -8.71
CA ALA A 3 -55.94 2.51 -9.75
C ALA A 3 -56.76 2.30 -11.04
N ASP A 4 -56.32 2.52 -12.28
CA ASP A 4 -55.05 2.93 -12.90
C ASP A 4 -55.37 3.20 -14.39
N PHE A 5 -54.59 4.09 -15.02
CA PHE A 5 -54.16 4.13 -16.44
C PHE A 5 -55.12 3.98 -17.65
N PHE A 6 -54.66 4.57 -18.78
CA PHE A 6 -55.14 4.65 -20.18
C PHE A 6 -55.74 6.02 -20.52
N HIS A 7 -55.47 6.68 -21.66
CA HIS A 7 -54.60 6.49 -22.82
C HIS A 7 -54.66 7.84 -23.59
N CYS A 8 -53.59 8.19 -24.32
CA CYS A 8 -53.63 8.68 -25.71
C CYS A 8 -54.59 9.83 -26.11
N ILE A 9 -54.05 10.86 -26.78
CA ILE A 9 -54.21 11.09 -28.23
C ILE A 9 -53.66 12.48 -28.61
N LEU A 10 -52.91 12.45 -29.69
CA LEU A 10 -52.38 13.54 -30.52
C LEU A 10 -53.49 14.50 -31.02
N SER A 11 -53.28 15.83 -30.97
CA SER A 11 -53.42 16.71 -32.15
C SER A 11 -53.31 18.22 -31.90
N LEU A 12 -52.52 18.85 -32.78
CA LEU A 12 -52.65 20.21 -33.38
C LEU A 12 -52.47 21.40 -32.42
N ILE A 13 -51.63 22.43 -32.67
CA ILE A 13 -51.52 23.29 -33.85
C ILE A 13 -50.12 23.98 -33.87
N HIS A 14 -49.61 24.22 -35.08
CA HIS A 14 -48.39 24.94 -35.42
C HIS A 14 -48.28 26.37 -34.85
N TYR A 15 -47.08 26.74 -34.41
CA TYR A 15 -46.50 28.07 -34.68
C TYR A 15 -45.03 27.92 -35.08
N LEU A 16 -44.68 28.51 -36.23
CA LEU A 16 -43.31 28.77 -36.65
C LEU A 16 -42.93 30.15 -36.10
N CYS A 17 -41.99 30.22 -35.17
CA CYS A 17 -41.29 31.45 -34.83
C CYS A 17 -39.79 31.24 -35.08
N THR A 18 -39.29 31.88 -36.15
CA THR A 18 -37.87 32.07 -36.39
C THR A 18 -37.35 33.21 -35.52
N PHE A 19 -36.43 32.89 -34.61
CA PHE A 19 -35.62 33.88 -33.91
C PHE A 19 -34.17 33.72 -34.37
N ALA A 20 -33.53 34.81 -34.80
CA ALA A 20 -32.10 34.85 -35.02
C ALA A 20 -31.41 34.73 -33.66
N ALA A 21 -30.84 33.56 -33.36
CA ALA A 21 -29.94 33.42 -32.23
C ALA A 21 -28.56 33.94 -32.65
N GLU A 22 -28.12 35.01 -32.01
CA GLU A 22 -26.72 35.45 -32.06
C GLU A 22 -25.80 34.27 -31.70
N ALA A 23 -24.65 34.18 -32.36
CA ALA A 23 -23.67 33.13 -32.09
C ALA A 23 -23.38 33.08 -30.58
N PRO A 24 -23.36 31.88 -29.95
CA PRO A 24 -23.10 31.80 -28.53
C PRO A 24 -21.72 32.38 -28.26
N VAL A 25 -21.67 33.37 -27.38
CA VAL A 25 -20.42 33.82 -26.77
C VAL A 25 -19.77 32.56 -26.17
N VAL A 26 -18.59 32.19 -26.68
CA VAL A 26 -17.79 31.11 -26.11
C VAL A 26 -17.31 31.60 -24.74
N VAL A 27 -18.11 31.35 -23.72
CA VAL A 27 -17.64 31.38 -22.35
C VAL A 27 -16.72 30.18 -22.22
N VAL A 28 -15.41 30.44 -22.21
CA VAL A 28 -14.44 29.45 -21.75
C VAL A 28 -14.68 29.30 -20.25
N THR A 29 -15.57 28.37 -19.89
CA THR A 29 -15.63 27.84 -18.54
C THR A 29 -14.32 27.13 -18.30
N GLN A 30 -13.41 27.80 -17.58
CA GLN A 30 -12.29 27.14 -16.94
C GLN A 30 -12.87 26.01 -16.10
N ILE A 31 -12.64 24.77 -16.53
CA ILE A 31 -12.95 23.58 -15.75
C ILE A 31 -12.20 23.77 -14.43
N PRO A 32 -12.88 23.68 -13.26
CA PRO A 32 -12.19 23.73 -11.98
C PRO A 32 -11.15 22.60 -12.01
N ASN A 33 -9.87 22.93 -11.83
CA ASN A 33 -8.72 22.02 -11.83
C ASN A 33 -9.13 20.61 -11.37
N GLN A 34 -9.42 19.72 -12.32
CA GLN A 34 -9.56 18.31 -12.04
C GLN A 34 -8.14 17.84 -11.78
N GLY A 35 -7.74 17.90 -10.50
CA GLY A 35 -6.40 17.58 -10.06
C GLY A 35 -5.96 16.24 -10.64
N ALA A 36 -4.73 16.18 -11.15
CA ALA A 36 -4.15 14.97 -11.70
C ALA A 36 -4.44 13.77 -10.78
N PRO A 37 -4.79 12.58 -11.31
CA PRO A 37 -5.12 11.43 -10.49
C PRO A 37 -4.02 11.13 -9.46
N ALA A 38 -4.38 11.06 -8.19
CA ALA A 38 -3.44 10.77 -7.11
C ALA A 38 -3.20 9.25 -6.99
N LEU A 39 -1.94 8.87 -6.84
CA LEU A 39 -1.45 7.51 -6.67
C LEU A 39 -1.02 7.31 -5.20
N PRO A 40 -1.82 6.61 -4.37
CA PRO A 40 -1.49 6.36 -2.98
C PRO A 40 -0.57 5.15 -2.78
N PHE A 41 0.38 5.29 -1.85
CA PHE A 41 1.28 4.24 -1.37
C PHE A 41 1.21 4.14 0.14
N ASN A 42 0.89 2.96 0.63
CA ASN A 42 0.98 2.58 2.03
C ASN A 42 2.44 2.31 2.35
N VAL A 43 3.04 3.13 3.21
CA VAL A 43 4.42 2.99 3.68
C VAL A 43 4.38 2.64 5.16
N THR A 44 4.94 1.49 5.52
CA THR A 44 5.04 1.05 6.92
C THR A 44 6.48 0.74 7.28
N PHE A 45 6.90 1.09 8.49
CA PHE A 45 8.22 0.78 9.04
C PHE A 45 8.18 0.85 10.56
N ILE A 46 9.20 0.33 11.24
CA ILE A 46 9.33 0.35 12.70
C ILE A 46 10.44 1.33 13.09
N ILE A 47 10.13 2.21 14.03
CA ILE A 47 11.10 3.05 14.73
C ILE A 47 11.53 2.32 16.00
N THR A 48 12.84 2.11 16.14
CA THR A 48 13.46 1.42 17.28
C THR A 48 13.93 2.35 18.39
N SER A 49 14.08 3.65 18.11
CA SER A 49 14.41 4.68 19.11
C SER A 49 13.18 5.45 19.63
N LEU A 50 11.97 4.91 19.46
CA LEU A 50 10.73 5.55 19.89
C LEU A 50 9.87 4.54 20.64
N ALA A 51 10.01 4.56 21.97
CA ALA A 51 9.23 3.74 22.88
C ALA A 51 7.74 4.05 22.77
N PHE A 52 6.91 3.01 22.77
CA PHE A 52 5.47 3.18 22.62
C PHE A 52 4.82 3.47 23.97
N THR A 53 4.13 4.61 24.06
CA THR A 53 3.38 5.03 25.25
C THR A 53 1.88 5.13 24.96
N SER A 54 1.06 5.16 26.00
CA SER A 54 -0.39 5.39 25.86
C SER A 54 -0.71 6.74 25.20
N GLU A 55 0.08 7.77 25.48
CA GLU A 55 -0.03 9.07 24.81
C GLU A 55 0.31 8.94 23.32
N LEU A 56 1.39 8.25 22.96
CA LEU A 56 1.76 8.02 21.56
C LEU A 56 0.72 7.16 20.81
N GLY A 57 -0.05 6.34 21.52
CA GLY A 57 -1.17 5.60 20.97
C GLY A 57 -2.48 6.39 20.85
N ASN A 58 -2.56 7.60 21.41
CA ASN A 58 -3.74 8.44 21.40
C ASN A 58 -3.61 9.58 20.36
N PRO A 59 -4.39 9.55 19.26
CA PRO A 59 -4.30 10.56 18.19
C PRO A 59 -4.55 12.01 18.63
N GLU A 60 -5.22 12.22 19.77
CA GLU A 60 -5.53 13.54 20.33
C GLU A 60 -4.45 14.03 21.32
N SER A 61 -3.41 13.22 21.59
CA SER A 61 -2.38 13.62 22.55
C SER A 61 -1.38 14.61 21.93
N PRO A 62 -0.82 15.53 22.74
CA PRO A 62 0.27 16.40 22.29
C PRO A 62 1.49 15.61 21.79
N LEU A 63 1.80 14.48 22.42
CA LEU A 63 2.92 13.62 22.02
C LEU A 63 2.69 13.00 20.63
N TYR A 64 1.49 12.49 20.35
CA TYR A 64 1.14 11.97 19.04
C TYR A 64 1.24 13.07 17.98
N HIS A 65 0.67 14.25 18.22
CA HIS A 65 0.74 15.36 17.27
C HIS A 65 2.17 15.81 16.99
N SER A 66 3.00 15.91 18.02
CA SER A 66 4.42 16.26 17.87
C SER A 66 5.18 15.21 17.06
N ALA A 67 5.07 13.92 17.44
CA ALA A 67 5.69 12.83 16.70
C ALA A 67 5.19 12.75 15.25
N ALA A 68 3.89 12.93 15.03
CA ALA A 68 3.27 12.92 13.72
C ALA A 68 3.81 14.05 12.83
N SER A 69 3.95 15.26 13.35
CA SER A 69 4.55 16.38 12.62
C SER A 69 5.96 16.04 12.17
N VAL A 70 6.82 15.61 13.12
CA VAL A 70 8.22 15.29 12.81
C VAL A 70 8.32 14.15 11.80
N ILE A 71 7.54 13.07 11.97
CA ILE A 71 7.57 11.93 11.04
C ILE A 71 7.10 12.35 9.65
N ASN A 72 6.00 13.12 9.54
CA ASN A 72 5.53 13.64 8.25
C ASN A 72 6.59 14.50 7.57
N ASP A 73 7.19 15.44 8.29
CA ASP A 73 8.22 16.34 7.74
C ASP A 73 9.44 15.55 7.22
N ARG A 74 9.83 14.48 7.91
CA ARG A 74 10.93 13.61 7.48
C ARG A 74 10.56 12.77 6.26
N LEU A 75 9.36 12.22 6.21
CA LEU A 75 8.86 11.48 5.04
C LEU A 75 8.75 12.40 3.81
N ASP A 76 8.22 13.60 4.00
CA ASP A 76 8.12 14.60 2.93
C ASP A 76 9.50 14.99 2.44
N ASN A 77 10.48 15.17 3.33
CA ASN A 77 11.85 15.50 2.96
C ASN A 77 12.50 14.40 2.08
N ILE A 78 12.32 13.12 2.43
CA ILE A 78 12.85 11.98 1.65
C ILE A 78 12.43 12.10 0.18
N PHE A 79 11.14 12.27 -0.06
CA PHE A 79 10.60 12.24 -1.41
C PHE A 79 10.76 13.57 -2.15
N ASN A 80 10.66 14.72 -1.46
CA ASN A 80 10.91 16.04 -2.06
C ASN A 80 12.37 16.20 -2.54
N ASN A 81 13.33 15.54 -1.90
CA ASN A 81 14.74 15.60 -2.27
C ASN A 81 15.21 14.37 -3.08
N SER A 82 14.29 13.69 -3.78
CA SER A 82 14.57 12.51 -4.59
C SER A 82 14.32 12.73 -6.08
N ASN A 83 14.67 11.73 -6.90
CA ASN A 83 14.36 11.70 -8.33
C ASN A 83 12.85 11.62 -8.63
N ILE A 84 12.02 11.17 -7.67
CA ILE A 84 10.57 11.09 -7.81
C ILE A 84 9.83 12.33 -7.28
N SER A 85 10.56 13.36 -6.81
CA SER A 85 9.98 14.61 -6.31
C SER A 85 9.01 15.32 -7.28
N PRO A 86 9.19 15.31 -8.63
CA PRO A 86 8.25 15.98 -9.53
C PRO A 86 6.84 15.39 -9.49
N THR A 87 6.73 14.12 -9.12
CA THR A 87 5.46 13.41 -8.97
C THR A 87 4.97 13.38 -7.53
N PHE A 88 5.84 13.62 -6.54
CA PHE A 88 5.48 13.57 -5.13
C PHE A 88 4.50 14.70 -4.76
N SER A 89 3.54 14.38 -3.89
CA SER A 89 2.59 15.36 -3.36
C SER A 89 2.77 15.58 -1.86
N ARG A 90 2.66 14.50 -1.07
CA ARG A 90 2.86 14.51 0.40
C ARG A 90 2.76 13.10 0.98
N CYS A 91 3.31 12.91 2.16
CA CYS A 91 3.00 11.81 3.06
C CYS A 91 2.10 12.29 4.21
N LYS A 92 1.26 11.38 4.72
CA LYS A 92 0.46 11.62 5.92
C LYS A 92 0.47 10.39 6.79
N LEU A 93 0.99 10.54 8.00
CA LEU A 93 0.90 9.56 9.07
C LEU A 93 -0.57 9.23 9.34
N LYS A 94 -0.85 7.93 9.42
CA LYS A 94 -2.18 7.37 9.66
C LYS A 94 -2.29 6.76 11.04
N SER A 95 -1.25 6.10 11.51
CA SER A 95 -1.22 5.55 12.86
C SER A 95 0.20 5.34 13.35
N LEU A 96 0.34 5.39 14.67
CA LEU A 96 1.45 4.84 15.44
C LEU A 96 0.89 3.66 16.23
N SER A 97 1.62 2.55 16.26
CA SER A 97 1.13 1.32 16.91
C SER A 97 2.25 0.64 17.67
N ARG A 98 1.88 -0.02 18.77
CA ARG A 98 2.80 -0.76 19.60
C ARG A 98 3.33 -1.98 18.85
N VAL A 99 4.64 -2.14 18.80
CA VAL A 99 5.28 -3.43 18.48
C VAL A 99 5.64 -4.14 19.78
N ASN A 100 6.37 -3.43 20.64
CA ASN A 100 6.67 -3.79 22.03
C ASN A 100 6.83 -2.50 22.84
N ASP A 101 7.38 -2.56 24.07
CA ASP A 101 7.52 -1.38 24.93
C ASP A 101 8.47 -0.32 24.35
N ASP A 102 9.50 -0.72 23.61
CA ASP A 102 10.56 0.17 23.13
C ASP A 102 10.44 0.54 21.65
N GLN A 103 9.49 -0.07 20.93
CA GLN A 103 9.37 0.06 19.48
C GLN A 103 7.97 0.47 19.03
N THR A 104 7.94 1.41 18.09
CA THR A 104 6.72 1.95 17.49
C THR A 104 6.66 1.64 16.00
N SER A 105 5.58 0.98 15.58
CA SER A 105 5.23 0.80 14.17
C SER A 105 4.59 2.07 13.63
N VAL A 106 5.02 2.48 12.45
CA VAL A 106 4.56 3.64 11.70
C VAL A 106 3.78 3.17 10.49
N TYR A 107 2.59 3.72 10.27
CA TYR A 107 1.86 3.61 9.01
C TYR A 107 1.58 5.00 8.45
N ALA A 108 2.09 5.26 7.25
CA ALA A 108 1.86 6.50 6.52
C ALA A 108 1.31 6.23 5.11
N LEU A 109 0.52 7.17 4.63
CA LEU A 109 0.01 7.20 3.26
C LEU A 109 0.74 8.28 2.47
N CYS A 110 1.58 7.87 1.54
CA CYS A 110 2.33 8.75 0.64
C CYS A 110 1.63 8.84 -0.71
N THR A 111 1.46 10.06 -1.22
CA THR A 111 0.68 10.34 -2.43
C THR A 111 1.56 10.94 -3.51
N PHE A 112 1.43 10.41 -4.73
CA PHE A 112 2.10 10.87 -5.94
C PHE A 112 1.08 11.24 -7.01
N LYS A 113 1.47 12.00 -8.01
CA LYS A 113 0.64 12.39 -9.15
C LYS A 113 0.86 11.40 -10.28
N ASN A 114 -0.22 11.01 -10.94
CA ASN A 114 -0.15 10.34 -12.23
C ASN A 114 0.06 11.41 -13.31
N THR A 115 1.31 11.63 -13.70
CA THR A 115 1.68 12.62 -14.73
C THR A 115 1.96 11.95 -16.05
N THR A 116 1.16 12.24 -17.07
CA THR A 116 1.43 11.79 -18.44
C THR A 116 2.76 12.39 -18.94
N GLY A 117 3.77 11.54 -19.17
CA GLY A 117 5.08 11.94 -19.74
C GLY A 117 6.27 11.74 -18.79
N ILE A 118 6.05 11.62 -17.49
CA ILE A 118 7.04 11.15 -16.51
C ILE A 118 6.62 9.72 -16.16
N GLY A 119 7.52 8.74 -16.24
CA GLY A 119 7.21 7.34 -15.92
C GLY A 119 6.48 7.22 -14.58
N ASN A 120 5.44 6.36 -14.53
CA ASN A 120 4.64 6.20 -13.32
C ASN A 120 5.53 5.71 -12.17
N VAL A 121 5.47 6.41 -11.03
CA VAL A 121 6.09 5.93 -9.80
C VAL A 121 5.44 4.61 -9.40
N ASP A 122 6.26 3.60 -9.19
CA ASP A 122 5.85 2.30 -8.70
C ASP A 122 6.34 2.05 -7.26
N LYS A 123 5.85 0.96 -6.65
CA LYS A 123 6.15 0.60 -5.25
C LYS A 123 7.62 0.29 -5.00
N VAL A 124 8.34 -0.27 -5.98
CA VAL A 124 9.77 -0.58 -5.91
C VAL A 124 10.57 0.71 -5.92
N THR A 125 10.21 1.64 -6.80
CA THR A 125 10.85 2.95 -6.88
C THR A 125 10.69 3.73 -5.56
N VAL A 126 9.50 3.72 -4.96
CA VAL A 126 9.25 4.34 -3.65
C VAL A 126 10.07 3.66 -2.55
N TYR A 127 10.10 2.33 -2.52
CA TYR A 127 10.88 1.54 -1.56
C TYR A 127 12.37 1.88 -1.64
N LYS A 128 12.96 1.80 -2.83
CA LYS A 128 14.39 2.08 -3.04
C LYS A 128 14.74 3.53 -2.70
N THR A 129 13.90 4.47 -3.11
CA THR A 129 14.06 5.89 -2.75
C THR A 129 14.08 6.08 -1.24
N PHE A 130 13.12 5.47 -0.52
CA PHE A 130 13.10 5.53 0.94
C PHE A 130 14.37 4.91 1.52
N SER A 131 14.73 3.70 1.09
CA SER A 131 15.90 2.96 1.58
C SER A 131 17.19 3.77 1.42
N GLU A 132 17.46 4.29 0.22
CA GLU A 132 18.65 5.10 -0.06
C GLU A 132 18.69 6.39 0.78
N LYS A 133 17.55 7.08 0.90
CA LYS A 133 17.47 8.35 1.67
C LYS A 133 17.52 8.17 3.18
N THR A 134 17.34 6.95 3.67
CA THR A 134 17.38 6.60 5.10
C THR A 134 18.59 5.76 5.47
N ASN A 135 19.66 5.82 4.66
CA ASN A 135 20.88 5.05 4.86
C ASN A 135 20.57 3.56 5.04
N GLN A 136 19.91 2.98 4.03
CA GLN A 136 19.49 1.58 4.00
C GLN A 136 18.51 1.27 5.13
N ILE A 137 17.51 2.15 5.33
CA ILE A 137 16.43 1.97 6.31
C ILE A 137 16.99 1.94 7.75
N SER A 138 18.12 2.59 8.02
CA SER A 138 18.68 2.64 9.38
C SER A 138 18.28 3.90 10.14
N LEU A 139 18.02 5.01 9.43
CA LEU A 139 17.81 6.31 10.06
C LEU A 139 16.78 7.19 9.34
N LEU A 140 15.83 7.73 10.10
CA LEU A 140 14.89 8.77 9.69
C LEU A 140 15.09 10.03 10.54
N GLY A 141 16.05 10.87 10.15
CA GLY A 141 16.44 12.03 10.95
C GLY A 141 17.11 11.59 12.26
N THR A 142 16.44 11.77 13.39
CA THR A 142 16.93 11.33 14.71
C THR A 142 16.39 9.95 15.12
N TYR A 143 15.45 9.40 14.34
CA TYR A 143 14.85 8.11 14.64
C TYR A 143 15.66 6.97 14.04
N THR A 144 16.09 6.02 14.86
CA THR A 144 16.65 4.75 14.35
C THR A 144 15.50 3.85 13.93
N LEU A 145 15.70 3.15 12.81
CA LEU A 145 14.70 2.28 12.21
C LEU A 145 15.15 0.82 12.28
N ASP A 146 14.19 -0.10 12.24
CA ASP A 146 14.49 -1.51 11.93
C ASP A 146 14.67 -1.65 10.42
N THR A 147 15.88 -2.05 10.01
CA THR A 147 16.28 -2.13 8.60
C THR A 147 15.43 -3.09 7.77
N ASN A 148 14.78 -4.07 8.41
CA ASN A 148 13.95 -5.08 7.75
C ASN A 148 12.45 -4.79 7.86
N SER A 149 12.07 -3.63 8.38
CA SER A 149 10.66 -3.32 8.69
C SER A 149 9.93 -2.52 7.61
N LEU A 150 10.63 -2.04 6.58
CA LEU A 150 10.00 -1.23 5.53
C LEU A 150 9.13 -2.09 4.61
N TYR A 151 7.87 -1.70 4.44
CA TYR A 151 7.00 -2.19 3.38
C TYR A 151 6.36 -1.02 2.62
N VAL A 152 6.25 -1.16 1.30
CA VAL A 152 5.57 -0.19 0.43
C VAL A 152 4.51 -0.91 -0.39
N ASN A 153 3.23 -0.70 -0.08
CA ASN A 153 2.11 -1.45 -0.68
C ASN A 153 2.37 -2.98 -0.67
N GLY A 154 2.93 -3.49 0.44
CA GLY A 154 3.31 -4.89 0.62
C GLY A 154 4.59 -5.32 -0.11
N TYR A 155 5.27 -4.43 -0.83
CA TYR A 155 6.61 -4.70 -1.36
C TYR A 155 7.68 -4.52 -0.28
N HIS A 156 8.61 -5.46 -0.21
CA HIS A 156 9.72 -5.52 0.74
C HIS A 156 10.93 -6.17 0.07
N GLU A 157 12.14 -5.70 0.38
CA GLU A 157 13.40 -6.35 -0.01
C GLU A 157 14.08 -6.88 1.25
N THR A 158 14.40 -8.18 1.27
CA THR A 158 15.25 -8.75 2.31
C THR A 158 16.67 -8.26 2.08
N THR A 159 17.24 -7.55 3.07
CA THR A 159 18.64 -7.11 2.96
C THR A 159 19.54 -8.35 3.08
N PRO A 160 20.36 -8.71 2.08
CA PRO A 160 21.41 -9.69 2.30
C PRO A 160 22.35 -9.07 3.33
N LEU A 161 22.62 -9.79 4.43
CA LEU A 161 23.60 -9.38 5.42
C LEU A 161 24.93 -9.18 4.67
N THR A 162 25.30 -7.93 4.39
CA THR A 162 26.60 -7.62 3.81
C THR A 162 27.61 -7.69 4.94
N THR A 163 27.94 -8.90 5.36
CA THR A 163 29.22 -9.14 6.00
C THR A 163 30.26 -8.75 4.96
N GLN A 164 30.94 -7.62 5.15
CA GLN A 164 32.19 -7.34 4.45
C GLN A 164 33.15 -8.49 4.78
N GLY A 165 33.16 -9.52 3.95
CA GLY A 165 34.21 -10.52 3.92
C GLY A 165 35.28 -10.09 2.91
N PRO A 166 36.57 -10.34 3.19
CA PRO A 166 37.57 -10.33 2.13
C PRO A 166 37.23 -11.44 1.13
N THR A 167 37.38 -11.12 -0.15
CA THR A 167 37.15 -11.97 -1.33
C THR A 167 37.64 -13.41 -1.12
N VAL A 168 36.74 -14.40 -1.26
CA VAL A 168 37.10 -15.79 -1.53
C VAL A 168 36.17 -16.36 -2.61
N GLU A 169 36.78 -17.14 -3.48
CA GLU A 169 36.34 -17.63 -4.78
C GLU A 169 35.01 -18.38 -4.82
N VAL A 170 34.39 -18.29 -6.00
CA VAL A 170 33.16 -18.95 -6.44
C VAL A 170 33.28 -20.46 -6.32
N THR A 171 32.39 -21.07 -5.54
CA THR A 171 31.99 -22.48 -5.68
C THR A 171 30.45 -22.51 -5.79
N PRO A 172 29.85 -23.24 -6.75
CA PRO A 172 28.41 -23.22 -6.97
C PRO A 172 27.71 -23.96 -5.82
N ASN A 173 27.17 -23.20 -4.87
CA ASN A 173 26.32 -23.72 -3.81
C ASN A 173 24.93 -24.05 -4.41
N PRO A 174 24.23 -25.10 -3.94
CA PRO A 174 22.89 -25.45 -4.43
C PRO A 174 21.90 -24.31 -4.14
N PRO A 175 20.79 -24.20 -4.90
CA PRO A 175 19.81 -23.13 -4.73
C PRO A 175 19.31 -23.09 -3.29
N LEU A 176 19.55 -21.97 -2.61
CA LEU A 176 19.00 -21.70 -1.29
C LEU A 176 17.48 -21.52 -1.46
N GLU A 177 16.69 -22.49 -1.02
CA GLU A 177 15.24 -22.34 -0.97
C GLU A 177 14.88 -21.36 0.15
N GLU A 178 14.62 -20.10 -0.21
CA GLU A 178 14.14 -19.07 0.72
C GLU A 178 12.61 -19.15 0.87
N ALA A 179 12.13 -19.25 2.11
CA ALA A 179 10.71 -19.27 2.44
C ALA A 179 10.23 -17.86 2.85
N PHE A 180 9.09 -17.43 2.30
CA PHE A 180 8.46 -16.16 2.61
C PHE A 180 7.09 -16.39 3.28
N ASN A 181 6.82 -15.68 4.37
CA ASN A 181 5.54 -15.77 5.07
C ASN A 181 4.49 -14.86 4.41
N VAL A 182 3.30 -15.40 4.14
CA VAL A 182 2.19 -14.65 3.55
C VAL A 182 0.99 -14.74 4.49
N THR A 183 0.51 -13.59 4.98
CA THR A 183 -0.65 -13.50 5.87
C THR A 183 -1.82 -12.83 5.17
N PHE A 184 -2.99 -13.45 5.19
CA PHE A 184 -4.22 -12.92 4.60
C PHE A 184 -5.44 -13.42 5.37
N ILE A 185 -6.58 -12.75 5.18
CA ILE A 185 -7.85 -13.10 5.83
C ILE A 185 -8.73 -13.87 4.83
N ILE A 186 -9.29 -15.00 5.25
CA ILE A 186 -10.25 -15.77 4.45
C ILE A 186 -11.66 -15.43 4.91
N THR A 187 -12.36 -14.61 4.13
CA THR A 187 -13.72 -14.15 4.51
C THR A 187 -14.80 -15.23 4.38
N ASN A 188 -14.54 -16.27 3.58
CA ASN A 188 -15.49 -17.37 3.32
C ASN A 188 -15.22 -18.63 4.17
N LEU A 189 -14.40 -18.54 5.22
CA LEU A 189 -14.13 -19.63 6.14
C LEU A 189 -14.38 -19.14 7.58
N PRO A 190 -15.52 -19.49 8.20
CA PRO A 190 -15.79 -19.09 9.57
C PRO A 190 -14.83 -19.79 10.54
N PHE A 191 -14.35 -19.05 11.53
CA PHE A 191 -13.46 -19.60 12.56
C PHE A 191 -14.18 -20.66 13.39
N THR A 192 -13.49 -21.78 13.65
CA THR A 192 -13.91 -22.83 14.57
C THR A 192 -12.69 -23.31 15.34
N PRO A 193 -12.81 -23.76 16.61
CA PRO A 193 -11.66 -24.22 17.39
C PRO A 193 -10.88 -25.38 16.76
N GLU A 194 -11.54 -26.18 15.91
CA GLU A 194 -10.88 -27.25 15.16
C GLU A 194 -9.90 -26.72 14.11
N LEU A 195 -10.11 -25.51 13.56
CA LEU A 195 -9.18 -24.90 12.60
C LEU A 195 -7.86 -24.46 13.26
N GLU A 196 -7.86 -24.16 14.55
CA GLU A 196 -6.64 -23.81 15.31
C GLU A 196 -5.79 -25.05 15.62
N ASN A 197 -6.43 -26.23 15.74
CA ASN A 197 -5.75 -27.49 16.03
C ASN A 197 -5.17 -28.11 14.75
N SER A 198 -3.85 -28.02 14.57
CA SER A 198 -3.13 -28.59 13.41
C SER A 198 -3.27 -30.11 13.24
N GLY A 199 -3.65 -30.83 14.30
CA GLY A 199 -3.96 -32.26 14.24
C GLY A 199 -5.39 -32.58 13.78
N SER A 200 -6.27 -31.60 13.63
CA SER A 200 -7.67 -31.85 13.28
C SER A 200 -7.85 -32.16 11.79
N GLN A 201 -8.88 -32.94 11.45
CA GLN A 201 -9.22 -33.21 10.06
C GLN A 201 -9.64 -31.93 9.32
N LEU A 202 -10.32 -31.01 10.02
CA LEU A 202 -10.81 -29.76 9.44
C LEU A 202 -9.65 -28.81 9.10
N HIS A 203 -8.68 -28.64 10.01
CA HIS A 203 -7.46 -27.88 9.75
C HIS A 203 -6.72 -28.44 8.54
N ASN A 204 -6.43 -29.75 8.54
CA ASN A 204 -5.67 -30.38 7.45
C ASN A 204 -6.38 -30.27 6.10
N SER A 205 -7.71 -30.40 6.07
CA SER A 205 -8.51 -30.25 4.85
C SER A 205 -8.51 -28.81 4.35
N ALA A 206 -8.74 -27.84 5.25
CA ALA A 206 -8.73 -26.42 4.91
C ALA A 206 -7.34 -25.96 4.45
N ALA A 207 -6.28 -26.31 5.19
CA ALA A 207 -4.89 -26.01 4.88
C ALA A 207 -4.50 -26.52 3.48
N LYS A 208 -4.88 -27.76 3.14
CA LYS A 208 -4.62 -28.35 1.82
C LYS A 208 -5.36 -27.60 0.69
N VAL A 209 -6.63 -27.27 0.89
CA VAL A 209 -7.40 -26.51 -0.11
C VAL A 209 -6.79 -25.13 -0.34
N ILE A 210 -6.38 -24.46 0.73
CA ILE A 210 -5.76 -23.13 0.69
C ILE A 210 -4.40 -23.20 0.01
N ALA A 211 -3.52 -24.12 0.41
CA ALA A 211 -2.20 -24.33 -0.19
C ALA A 211 -2.31 -24.58 -1.70
N ASN A 212 -3.17 -25.52 -2.13
CA ASN A 212 -3.37 -25.82 -3.56
C ASN A 212 -3.85 -24.59 -4.36
N ARG A 213 -4.65 -23.72 -3.74
CA ARG A 213 -5.15 -22.51 -4.39
C ARG A 213 -4.03 -21.48 -4.56
N LEU A 214 -3.21 -21.30 -3.52
CA LEU A 214 -2.03 -20.44 -3.57
C LEU A 214 -1.01 -20.96 -4.58
N ASP A 215 -0.75 -22.27 -4.60
CA ASP A 215 0.12 -22.91 -5.59
C ASP A 215 -0.35 -22.61 -7.00
N ASN A 216 -1.65 -22.74 -7.28
CA ASN A 216 -2.21 -22.45 -8.59
C ASN A 216 -2.02 -20.96 -8.96
N ILE A 217 -2.27 -20.05 -8.03
CA ILE A 217 -2.11 -18.61 -8.25
C ILE A 217 -0.66 -18.28 -8.58
N PHE A 218 0.30 -18.77 -7.80
CA PHE A 218 1.72 -18.44 -7.99
C PHE A 218 2.33 -19.13 -9.20
N ASN A 219 1.95 -20.36 -9.49
CA ASN A 219 2.34 -21.06 -10.73
C ASN A 219 1.85 -20.34 -12.01
N ASN A 220 0.75 -19.58 -11.92
CA ASN A 220 0.21 -18.81 -13.06
C ASN A 220 0.55 -17.32 -12.98
N SER A 221 1.54 -16.94 -12.18
CA SER A 221 1.96 -15.54 -12.01
C SER A 221 3.34 -15.29 -12.65
N ASN A 222 3.74 -14.03 -12.71
CA ASN A 222 5.07 -13.63 -13.21
C ASN A 222 6.23 -14.15 -12.35
N ILE A 223 5.96 -14.70 -11.16
CA ILE A 223 6.98 -15.30 -10.29
C ILE A 223 7.08 -16.82 -10.41
N SER A 224 6.27 -17.45 -11.28
CA SER A 224 6.30 -18.91 -11.46
C SER A 224 7.68 -19.51 -11.74
N PRO A 225 8.63 -18.84 -12.45
CA PRO A 225 9.97 -19.41 -12.67
C PRO A 225 10.80 -19.58 -11.39
N ALA A 226 10.46 -18.86 -10.32
CA ALA A 226 11.15 -18.89 -9.03
C ALA A 226 10.30 -19.48 -7.90
N PHE A 227 9.06 -19.89 -8.19
CA PHE A 227 8.12 -20.43 -7.22
C PHE A 227 8.24 -21.96 -7.11
N SER A 228 8.16 -22.48 -5.88
CA SER A 228 8.18 -23.93 -5.59
C SER A 228 6.82 -24.42 -5.12
N HIS A 229 6.43 -24.09 -3.88
CA HIS A 229 5.14 -24.47 -3.29
C HIS A 229 4.78 -23.56 -2.10
N CYS A 230 3.52 -23.59 -1.70
CA CYS A 230 3.00 -22.98 -0.49
C CYS A 230 2.67 -24.04 0.56
N LYS A 231 3.00 -23.74 1.81
CA LYS A 231 2.59 -24.51 2.98
C LYS A 231 1.84 -23.60 3.95
N VAL A 232 0.74 -24.10 4.51
CA VAL A 232 -0.01 -23.39 5.54
C VAL A 232 0.60 -23.75 6.90
N GLU A 233 1.08 -22.75 7.63
CA GLU A 233 1.65 -22.91 8.99
C GLU A 233 0.58 -22.82 10.07
N SER A 234 -0.44 -21.98 9.89
CA SER A 234 -1.57 -21.80 10.83
C SER A 234 -2.81 -21.25 10.12
N LEU A 235 -4.00 -21.51 10.68
CA LEU A 235 -5.31 -21.01 10.19
C LEU A 235 -6.06 -20.25 11.29
#